data_AF-A0A2D6PDQ4-F1
#
_entry.id   AF-A0A2D6PDQ4-F1
#
_cell.length_a   1.000
_cell.length_b   1.000
_cell.length_c   1.000
_cell.angle_alpha   90.00
_cell.angle_beta   90.00
_cell.angle_gamma   90.00
#
_symmetry.space_group_name_H-M   'P 1'
#
loop_
_entity.id
_entity.type
_entity.pdbx_description
1 polymer ?
#
loop_
_entity_poly.entity_id
_entity_poly.type
_entity_poly.pdbx_seq_one_letter_code
_entity_poly.pdbx_strand_id
1 'polypeptide(L)'
;MSRQIGQLILLEVLVCAIAIGYMTSAAGAQSRDHDAIGLGEYGHVGTIVREQLPDGLQGLVSDAALATANDPVFAATRASWDVEADFVGQVDYQLSFRSKVDFMSRDYKHIAGLLLDRPSNMGSETMGLFISAAEVAEMSRRDALGDRMNLLVESVTGTSLDQVPEGILPEYGPNFGGIWQDQLDGGRIVLSVLDASTVDLDALARIVGGQQHLRVIEQHFTYNQIETYRRQLHAELDTIGMDRDIEAVRSDRGRLLEVRVTDPEKLPESFGQGVPDTAFWVVEGEPLVELGAPASTHSLTDQQPGLRVSVLEIFESVSWRQGRVPVGALGALTVIPQVCTT
;
A
#
# COMPACT_ATOMS: atom_id res chain seq x y z
N MET A 1 2.33 -18.97 24.72
CA MET A 1 2.25 -17.64 24.07
C MET A 1 3.11 -17.52 22.80
N SER A 2 3.55 -18.61 22.13
CA SER A 2 4.47 -18.53 20.97
C SER A 2 3.86 -18.88 19.60
N ARG A 3 2.52 -19.07 19.50
CA ARG A 3 1.87 -19.47 18.24
C ARG A 3 1.10 -18.36 17.50
N GLN A 4 0.79 -17.23 18.15
CA GLN A 4 0.07 -16.11 17.50
C GLN A 4 1.00 -15.05 16.89
N ILE A 5 2.26 -14.95 17.33
CA ILE A 5 3.27 -14.08 16.71
C ILE A 5 3.66 -14.61 15.32
N GLY A 6 3.58 -15.93 15.08
CA GLY A 6 3.90 -16.56 13.79
C GLY A 6 2.93 -16.25 12.65
N GLN A 7 1.73 -15.71 12.90
CA GLN A 7 0.75 -15.40 11.84
C GLN A 7 0.78 -13.94 11.37
N LEU A 8 1.22 -12.98 12.20
CA LEU A 8 1.52 -11.62 11.73
C LEU A 8 2.84 -11.56 10.94
N ILE A 9 3.82 -12.39 11.33
CA ILE A 9 5.12 -12.55 10.65
C ILE A 9 4.97 -13.03 9.20
N LEU A 10 3.91 -13.79 8.89
CA LEU A 10 3.67 -14.28 7.54
C LEU A 10 3.05 -13.23 6.61
N LEU A 11 2.54 -12.10 7.10
CA LEU A 11 1.91 -11.07 6.28
C LEU A 11 2.89 -9.95 5.89
N GLU A 12 3.80 -9.55 6.79
CA GLU A 12 4.77 -8.47 6.54
C GLU A 12 5.98 -8.92 5.70
N VAL A 13 6.48 -10.14 5.94
CA VAL A 13 7.48 -10.76 5.04
C VAL A 13 6.87 -11.04 3.67
N LEU A 14 5.56 -11.32 3.59
CA LEU A 14 4.87 -11.49 2.32
C LEU A 14 4.72 -10.16 1.57
N VAL A 15 4.52 -9.01 2.24
CA VAL A 15 4.42 -7.70 1.55
C VAL A 15 5.79 -7.22 1.03
N CYS A 16 6.87 -7.40 1.78
CA CYS A 16 8.22 -7.08 1.28
C CYS A 16 8.73 -8.08 0.23
N ALA A 17 8.43 -9.38 0.37
CA ALA A 17 8.70 -10.39 -0.66
C ALA A 17 7.79 -10.25 -1.89
N ILE A 18 6.58 -9.69 -1.75
CA ILE A 18 5.74 -9.32 -2.90
C ILE A 18 6.27 -8.06 -3.58
N ALA A 19 6.83 -7.07 -2.87
CA ALA A 19 7.38 -5.87 -3.52
C ALA A 19 8.72 -6.14 -4.26
N ILE A 20 9.65 -6.85 -3.61
CA ILE A 20 10.93 -7.28 -4.24
C ILE A 20 10.65 -8.40 -5.24
N GLY A 21 9.74 -9.32 -4.91
CA GLY A 21 9.26 -10.36 -5.79
C GLY A 21 8.45 -9.83 -6.96
N TYR A 22 7.73 -8.72 -6.91
CA TYR A 22 7.08 -8.18 -8.12
C TYR A 22 8.09 -7.60 -9.11
N MET A 23 9.25 -7.12 -8.64
CA MET A 23 10.33 -6.63 -9.51
C MET A 23 11.25 -7.78 -9.98
N THR A 24 11.48 -8.79 -9.14
CA THR A 24 12.31 -9.97 -9.49
C THR A 24 11.53 -11.16 -10.06
N SER A 25 10.22 -11.27 -9.87
CA SER A 25 9.32 -12.22 -10.56
C SER A 25 8.68 -11.61 -11.81
N ALA A 26 8.70 -10.28 -11.97
CA ALA A 26 8.69 -9.69 -13.30
C ALA A 26 10.00 -10.02 -14.06
N ALA A 27 11.09 -10.28 -13.33
CA ALA A 27 12.32 -10.89 -13.83
C ALA A 27 12.34 -12.42 -13.65
N GLY A 28 11.17 -13.05 -13.58
CA GLY A 28 11.00 -14.42 -14.03
C GLY A 28 11.23 -14.44 -15.53
N ALA A 29 12.49 -14.31 -15.93
CA ALA A 29 12.99 -14.79 -17.21
C ALA A 29 12.82 -16.31 -17.22
N GLN A 30 11.57 -16.77 -17.29
CA GLN A 30 11.32 -17.90 -18.16
C GLN A 30 11.79 -17.42 -19.52
N SER A 31 13.00 -17.85 -19.89
CA SER A 31 13.34 -18.16 -21.26
C SER A 31 12.08 -18.73 -21.89
N ARG A 32 11.28 -17.87 -22.54
CA ARG A 32 10.07 -18.30 -23.20
C ARG A 32 10.61 -19.06 -24.39
N ASP A 33 10.62 -20.38 -24.30
CA ASP A 33 10.79 -21.28 -25.46
C ASP A 33 9.74 -21.03 -26.58
N HIS A 34 8.91 -19.98 -26.46
CA HIS A 34 8.05 -19.42 -27.48
C HIS A 34 8.76 -18.43 -28.43
N ASP A 35 10.02 -18.05 -28.18
CA ASP A 35 10.80 -17.14 -29.04
C ASP A 35 11.08 -17.70 -30.45
N ALA A 36 10.67 -18.94 -30.74
CA ALA A 36 10.81 -19.59 -32.04
C ALA A 36 9.49 -19.82 -32.79
N ILE A 37 8.33 -19.37 -32.28
CA ILE A 37 7.07 -19.45 -33.03
C ILE A 37 6.91 -18.16 -33.81
N GLY A 38 7.40 -18.13 -35.05
CA GLY A 38 7.16 -17.02 -35.98
C GLY A 38 5.66 -16.69 -36.06
N LEU A 39 5.33 -15.44 -35.76
CA LEU A 39 3.96 -14.96 -35.54
C LEU A 39 3.39 -14.46 -36.86
N GLY A 40 3.13 -15.44 -37.74
CA GLY A 40 2.65 -15.32 -39.11
C GLY A 40 1.59 -14.25 -39.39
N GLU A 41 1.92 -13.17 -40.10
CA GLU A 41 1.05 -12.29 -40.93
C GLU A 41 -0.31 -11.84 -40.36
N TYR A 42 -0.59 -11.99 -39.06
CA TYR A 42 -1.93 -11.75 -38.54
C TYR A 42 -2.21 -10.27 -38.50
N GLY A 43 -3.09 -9.86 -39.40
CA GLY A 43 -3.48 -8.48 -39.53
C GLY A 43 -2.55 -7.64 -40.42
N HIS A 44 -1.82 -8.20 -41.37
CA HIS A 44 -1.14 -7.34 -42.35
C HIS A 44 -2.12 -6.43 -43.13
N VAL A 45 -3.41 -6.82 -43.19
CA VAL A 45 -4.54 -6.05 -43.74
C VAL A 45 -5.80 -6.32 -42.91
N GLY A 46 -6.55 -5.28 -42.51
CA GLY A 46 -7.90 -5.41 -41.89
C GLY A 46 -7.93 -5.36 -40.36
N THR A 47 -8.98 -5.88 -39.71
CA THR A 47 -9.11 -5.93 -38.24
C THR A 47 -8.48 -7.22 -37.70
N ILE A 48 -7.63 -7.13 -36.68
CA ILE A 48 -7.12 -8.29 -35.92
C ILE A 48 -8.25 -8.84 -35.06
N VAL A 49 -8.53 -10.13 -35.19
CA VAL A 49 -9.46 -10.85 -34.31
C VAL A 49 -8.70 -11.89 -33.49
N ARG A 50 -9.25 -12.27 -32.33
CA ARG A 50 -8.56 -13.14 -31.37
C ARG A 50 -8.18 -14.48 -31.99
N GLU A 51 -9.03 -15.02 -32.85
CA GLU A 51 -8.86 -16.31 -33.53
C GLU A 51 -7.71 -16.32 -34.54
N GLN A 52 -7.21 -15.13 -34.92
CA GLN A 52 -6.01 -15.00 -35.73
C GLN A 52 -4.74 -15.13 -34.88
N LEU A 53 -4.79 -14.95 -33.56
CA LEU A 53 -3.58 -15.07 -32.75
C LEU A 53 -3.13 -16.55 -32.66
N PRO A 54 -1.82 -16.84 -32.58
CA PRO A 54 -1.31 -18.19 -32.40
C PRO A 54 -1.87 -18.89 -31.16
N ASP A 55 -1.99 -20.22 -31.26
CA ASP A 55 -2.40 -21.07 -30.16
C ASP A 55 -1.46 -20.86 -28.95
N GLY A 56 -2.05 -20.50 -27.80
CA GLY A 56 -1.32 -20.08 -26.60
C GLY A 56 -1.36 -18.57 -26.34
N LEU A 57 -1.30 -17.72 -27.36
CA LEU A 57 -1.44 -16.26 -27.20
C LEU A 57 -2.90 -15.82 -27.10
N GLN A 58 -3.82 -16.57 -27.72
CA GLN A 58 -5.26 -16.30 -27.66
C GLN A 58 -5.82 -16.20 -26.24
N GLY A 59 -5.22 -16.89 -25.26
CA GLY A 59 -5.64 -16.83 -23.85
C GLY A 59 -4.87 -15.81 -23.01
N LEU A 60 -3.76 -15.28 -23.51
CA LEU A 60 -2.84 -14.42 -22.78
C LEU A 60 -3.07 -12.94 -23.08
N VAL A 61 -3.52 -12.60 -24.30
CA VAL A 61 -3.74 -11.22 -24.73
C VAL A 61 -5.07 -10.68 -24.20
N SER A 62 -5.07 -9.48 -23.62
CA SER A 62 -6.31 -8.83 -23.17
C SER A 62 -7.18 -8.31 -24.33
N ASP A 63 -8.50 -8.21 -24.13
CA ASP A 63 -9.40 -7.58 -25.10
C ASP A 63 -9.03 -6.10 -25.35
N ALA A 64 -8.51 -5.44 -24.32
CA ALA A 64 -8.01 -4.06 -24.41
C ALA A 64 -6.82 -3.95 -25.36
N ALA A 65 -5.91 -4.92 -25.34
CA ALA A 65 -4.78 -4.97 -26.27
C ALA A 65 -5.23 -5.21 -27.72
N LEU A 66 -6.17 -6.14 -27.95
CA LEU A 66 -6.75 -6.35 -29.28
C LEU A 66 -7.47 -5.11 -29.81
N ALA A 67 -8.25 -4.43 -28.97
CA ALA A 67 -8.91 -3.18 -29.35
C ALA A 67 -7.89 -2.08 -29.68
N THR A 68 -6.84 -1.95 -28.86
CA THR A 68 -5.78 -0.94 -29.04
C THR A 68 -4.93 -1.22 -30.28
N ALA A 69 -4.57 -2.48 -30.53
CA ALA A 69 -3.83 -2.91 -31.72
C ALA A 69 -4.60 -2.65 -33.04
N ASN A 70 -5.94 -2.55 -32.95
CA ASN A 70 -6.82 -2.20 -34.06
C ASN A 70 -7.12 -0.70 -34.17
N ASP A 71 -6.67 0.11 -33.21
CA ASP A 71 -6.89 1.56 -33.24
C ASP A 71 -6.15 2.18 -34.43
N PRO A 72 -6.76 3.12 -35.19
CA PRO A 72 -6.12 3.76 -36.33
C PRO A 72 -4.76 4.40 -36.03
N VAL A 73 -4.52 4.82 -34.79
CA VAL A 73 -3.22 5.38 -34.35
C VAL A 73 -2.08 4.37 -34.53
N PHE A 74 -2.37 3.07 -34.44
CA PHE A 74 -1.38 2.00 -34.59
C PHE A 74 -1.28 1.45 -36.02
N ALA A 75 -2.05 1.95 -36.99
CA ALA A 75 -2.10 1.40 -38.34
C ALA A 75 -0.73 1.40 -39.04
N ALA A 76 0.01 2.51 -38.93
CA ALA A 76 1.35 2.63 -39.52
C ALA A 76 2.37 1.73 -38.80
N THR A 77 2.31 1.69 -37.47
CA THR A 77 3.13 0.81 -36.63
C THR A 77 2.92 -0.65 -37.03
N ARG A 78 1.67 -1.11 -37.05
CA ARG A 78 1.30 -2.48 -37.41
C ARG A 78 1.78 -2.86 -38.81
N ALA A 79 1.65 -1.97 -39.80
CA ALA A 79 2.12 -2.24 -41.16
C ALA A 79 3.64 -2.39 -41.28
N SER A 80 4.40 -1.89 -40.29
CA SER A 80 5.87 -1.96 -40.24
C SER A 80 6.42 -3.15 -39.45
N TRP A 81 5.55 -3.94 -38.81
CA TRP A 81 5.95 -5.09 -38.02
C TRP A 81 6.05 -6.34 -38.90
N ASP A 82 7.25 -6.93 -38.90
CA ASP A 82 7.54 -8.16 -39.64
C ASP A 82 6.89 -9.39 -38.98
N VAL A 83 6.76 -10.43 -39.78
CA VAL A 83 6.11 -11.72 -39.53
C VAL A 83 6.68 -12.50 -38.31
N GLU A 84 7.81 -12.09 -37.77
CA GLU A 84 8.53 -12.82 -36.71
C GLU A 84 8.30 -12.24 -35.30
N ALA A 85 7.62 -11.10 -35.15
CA ALA A 85 7.45 -10.41 -33.85
C ALA A 85 5.99 -10.25 -33.38
N ASP A 86 5.74 -10.38 -32.07
CA ASP A 86 4.39 -10.36 -31.49
C ASP A 86 3.87 -8.93 -31.34
N PHE A 87 3.25 -8.39 -32.38
CA PHE A 87 2.71 -7.03 -32.31
C PHE A 87 1.66 -6.89 -31.21
N VAL A 88 0.70 -7.82 -31.13
CA VAL A 88 -0.42 -7.71 -30.19
C VAL A 88 0.04 -7.99 -28.76
N GLY A 89 0.92 -8.96 -28.56
CA GLY A 89 1.54 -9.21 -27.25
C GLY A 89 2.41 -8.04 -26.80
N GLN A 90 3.10 -7.36 -27.70
CA GLN A 90 3.84 -6.13 -27.36
C GLN A 90 2.91 -4.98 -26.99
N VAL A 91 1.79 -4.79 -27.70
CA VAL A 91 0.75 -3.83 -27.28
C VAL A 91 0.22 -4.17 -25.88
N ASP A 92 -0.12 -5.43 -25.61
CA ASP A 92 -0.58 -5.88 -24.30
C ASP A 92 0.44 -5.62 -23.20
N TYR A 93 1.71 -5.93 -23.49
CA TYR A 93 2.79 -5.74 -22.55
C TYR A 93 3.05 -4.26 -22.24
N GLN A 94 3.00 -3.38 -23.26
CA GLN A 94 3.08 -1.93 -23.06
C GLN A 94 1.94 -1.43 -22.16
N LEU A 95 0.69 -1.84 -22.42
CA LEU A 95 -0.46 -1.40 -21.62
C LEU A 95 -0.37 -1.89 -20.17
N SER A 96 -0.01 -3.16 -19.98
CA SER A 96 0.13 -3.77 -18.65
C SER A 96 1.26 -3.12 -17.85
N PHE A 97 2.44 -2.96 -18.44
CA PHE A 97 3.61 -2.42 -17.74
C PHE A 97 3.41 -0.93 -17.40
N ARG A 98 2.96 -0.12 -18.35
CA ARG A 98 2.74 1.33 -18.17
C ARG A 98 1.62 1.64 -17.16
N SER A 99 0.77 0.67 -16.83
CA SER A 99 -0.24 0.82 -15.77
C SER A 99 0.36 0.78 -14.36
N LYS A 100 1.53 0.16 -14.20
CA LYS A 100 2.20 -0.09 -12.90
C LYS A 100 3.19 1.01 -12.52
N VAL A 101 3.47 1.93 -13.44
CA VAL A 101 4.40 3.04 -13.26
C VAL A 101 3.74 4.35 -13.66
N ASP A 102 4.26 5.45 -13.14
CA ASP A 102 3.77 6.82 -13.36
C ASP A 102 4.63 7.64 -14.33
N PHE A 103 5.88 7.22 -14.59
CA PHE A 103 6.80 7.96 -15.46
C PHE A 103 6.68 7.61 -16.94
N MET A 104 6.01 6.51 -17.26
CA MET A 104 5.80 6.11 -18.65
C MET A 104 4.50 6.68 -19.19
N SER A 105 4.56 7.22 -20.41
CA SER A 105 3.36 7.79 -21.04
C SER A 105 2.33 6.71 -21.34
N ARG A 106 1.05 6.99 -21.06
CA ARG A 106 -0.08 6.13 -21.45
C ARG A 106 -0.76 6.60 -22.74
N ASP A 107 -0.25 7.65 -23.36
CA ASP A 107 -0.78 8.16 -24.64
C ASP A 107 -0.52 7.15 -25.76
N TYR A 108 -1.58 6.76 -26.45
CA TYR A 108 -1.53 5.76 -27.51
C TYR A 108 -0.65 6.21 -28.69
N LYS A 109 -0.59 7.51 -28.97
CA LYS A 109 0.31 8.02 -30.03
C LYS A 109 1.78 7.83 -29.66
N HIS A 110 2.11 8.04 -28.39
CA HIS A 110 3.47 7.80 -27.90
C HIS A 110 3.82 6.32 -27.97
N ILE A 111 2.93 5.44 -27.51
CA ILE A 111 3.13 3.98 -27.54
C ILE A 111 3.28 3.49 -29.00
N ALA A 112 2.41 3.94 -29.91
CA ALA A 112 2.50 3.59 -31.33
C ALA A 112 3.82 4.06 -31.96
N GLY A 113 4.29 5.26 -31.61
CA GLY A 113 5.61 5.76 -32.02
C GLY A 113 6.75 4.89 -31.51
N LEU A 114 6.75 4.51 -30.22
CA LEU A 114 7.77 3.62 -29.65
C LEU A 114 7.81 2.24 -30.33
N LEU A 115 6.64 1.66 -30.57
CA LEU A 115 6.54 0.37 -31.26
C LEU A 115 6.91 0.48 -32.74
N LEU A 116 6.78 1.65 -33.37
CA LEU A 116 7.20 1.89 -34.75
C LEU A 116 8.73 2.03 -34.81
N ASP A 117 9.29 2.86 -33.94
CA ASP A 117 10.71 3.18 -33.89
C ASP A 117 11.55 2.00 -33.36
N ARG A 118 10.94 1.11 -32.56
CA ARG A 118 11.56 -0.06 -31.92
C ARG A 118 12.96 0.28 -31.36
N PRO A 119 13.06 1.30 -30.50
CA PRO A 119 14.36 1.78 -30.06
C PRO A 119 15.15 0.64 -29.39
N SER A 120 16.39 0.46 -29.83
CA SER A 120 17.33 -0.52 -29.31
C SER A 120 17.88 -0.08 -27.95
N ASN A 121 16.98 0.13 -26.99
CA ASN A 121 17.31 0.49 -25.62
C ASN A 121 17.41 -0.79 -24.76
N MET A 122 17.80 -1.89 -25.41
CA MET A 122 18.02 -3.23 -24.86
C MET A 122 19.22 -3.29 -23.89
N GLY A 123 19.47 -2.24 -23.11
CA GLY A 123 20.29 -2.35 -21.89
C GLY A 123 19.53 -3.05 -20.76
N SER A 124 18.21 -3.19 -20.89
CA SER A 124 17.34 -3.99 -20.04
C SER A 124 16.84 -5.23 -20.80
N GLU A 125 17.76 -6.07 -21.26
CA GLU A 125 17.48 -7.36 -21.94
C GLU A 125 16.48 -8.24 -21.16
N THR A 126 16.30 -7.97 -19.87
CA THR A 126 15.39 -8.66 -18.94
C THR A 126 13.89 -8.42 -19.18
N MET A 127 13.48 -7.35 -19.89
CA MET A 127 12.05 -7.03 -20.01
C MET A 127 11.48 -7.21 -21.41
N GLY A 128 12.25 -7.06 -22.49
CA GLY A 128 11.70 -7.13 -23.86
C GLY A 128 10.67 -6.04 -24.17
N LEU A 129 10.76 -4.88 -23.49
CA LEU A 129 9.85 -3.73 -23.64
C LEU A 129 10.53 -2.60 -24.43
N PHE A 130 9.83 -2.02 -25.42
CA PHE A 130 10.28 -0.80 -26.08
C PHE A 130 9.96 0.43 -25.24
N ILE A 131 10.99 1.19 -24.88
CA ILE A 131 10.90 2.37 -23.98
C ILE A 131 11.72 3.52 -24.55
N SER A 132 11.30 4.76 -24.30
CA SER A 132 12.04 5.95 -24.73
C SER A 132 13.31 6.17 -23.90
N ALA A 133 14.27 6.95 -24.42
CA ALA A 133 15.47 7.32 -23.67
C ALA A 133 15.16 8.07 -22.36
N ALA A 134 14.09 8.87 -22.34
CA ALA A 134 13.65 9.56 -21.14
C ALA A 134 13.10 8.60 -20.08
N GLU A 135 12.33 7.58 -20.51
CA GLU A 135 11.82 6.53 -19.64
C GLU A 135 12.97 5.67 -19.08
N VAL A 136 13.98 5.35 -19.89
CA VAL A 136 15.22 4.66 -19.44
C VAL A 136 15.93 5.49 -18.37
N ALA A 137 16.15 6.78 -18.61
CA ALA A 137 16.85 7.65 -17.68
C ALA A 137 16.12 7.73 -16.32
N GLU A 138 14.79 7.80 -16.33
CA GLU A 138 13.98 7.82 -15.12
C GLU A 138 13.98 6.47 -14.39
N MET A 139 13.96 5.35 -15.12
CA MET A 139 14.13 4.02 -14.54
C MET A 139 15.50 3.89 -13.86
N SER A 140 16.59 4.27 -14.54
CA SER A 140 17.94 4.25 -13.95
C SER A 140 18.07 5.16 -12.73
N ARG A 141 17.40 6.32 -12.73
CA ARG A 141 17.35 7.19 -11.54
C ARG A 141 16.67 6.49 -10.36
N ARG A 142 15.57 5.77 -10.62
CA ARG A 142 14.83 5.03 -9.59
C ARG A 142 15.61 3.85 -9.06
N ASP A 143 16.28 3.10 -9.92
CA ASP A 143 17.15 1.99 -9.52
C ASP A 143 18.27 2.50 -8.60
N ALA A 144 18.90 3.62 -8.98
CA ALA A 144 19.92 4.27 -8.16
C ALA A 144 19.41 4.80 -6.80
N LEU A 145 18.10 5.03 -6.64
CA LEU A 145 17.50 5.30 -5.33
C LEU A 145 17.32 4.01 -4.53
N GLY A 146 16.88 2.92 -5.17
CA GLY A 146 16.76 1.60 -4.55
C GLY A 146 18.07 1.13 -3.93
N ASP A 147 19.19 1.34 -4.62
CA ASP A 147 20.54 1.01 -4.13
C ASP A 147 20.93 1.78 -2.86
N ARG A 148 20.29 2.92 -2.58
CA ARG A 148 20.57 3.77 -1.42
C ARG A 148 19.70 3.42 -0.22
N MET A 149 18.75 2.51 -0.37
CA MET A 149 17.76 2.21 0.67
C MET A 149 18.41 1.69 1.95
N ASN A 150 19.45 0.85 1.83
CA ASN A 150 20.20 0.37 2.99
C ASN A 150 20.85 1.53 3.75
N LEU A 151 21.54 2.46 3.06
CA LEU A 151 22.16 3.64 3.68
C LEU A 151 21.15 4.51 4.44
N LEU A 152 19.91 4.61 3.91
CA LEU A 152 18.84 5.34 4.58
C LEU A 152 18.38 4.64 5.86
N VAL A 153 18.19 3.31 5.81
CA VAL A 153 17.86 2.52 7.00
C VAL A 153 18.92 2.69 8.07
N GLU A 154 20.20 2.56 7.72
CA GLU A 154 21.30 2.74 8.67
C GLU A 154 21.31 4.17 9.25
N SER A 155 21.07 5.19 8.41
CA SER A 155 21.03 6.58 8.86
C SER A 155 19.87 6.91 9.79
N VAL A 156 18.72 6.22 9.67
CA VAL A 156 17.55 6.44 10.53
C VAL A 156 17.64 5.62 11.82
N THR A 157 18.10 4.37 11.71
CA THR A 157 18.04 3.40 12.82
C THR A 157 19.34 3.35 13.63
N GLY A 158 20.46 3.81 13.05
CA GLY A 158 21.80 3.64 13.60
C GLY A 158 22.33 2.20 13.52
N THR A 159 21.53 1.26 13.00
CA THR A 159 21.89 -0.16 12.85
C THR A 159 22.61 -0.36 11.53
N SER A 160 23.87 -0.81 11.57
CA SER A 160 24.59 -1.20 10.36
C SER A 160 24.09 -2.56 9.87
N LEU A 161 23.51 -2.59 8.67
CA LEU A 161 22.90 -3.78 8.09
C LEU A 161 23.95 -4.83 7.70
N ASP A 162 25.15 -4.39 7.32
CA ASP A 162 26.27 -5.28 6.99
C ASP A 162 26.79 -6.10 8.19
N GLN A 163 26.44 -5.69 9.40
CA GLN A 163 26.81 -6.38 10.64
C GLN A 163 25.75 -7.37 11.11
N VAL A 164 24.60 -7.40 10.45
CA VAL A 164 23.48 -8.29 10.80
C VAL A 164 23.73 -9.65 10.15
N PRO A 165 23.84 -10.73 10.93
CA PRO A 165 24.07 -12.06 10.36
C PRO A 165 22.94 -12.47 9.43
N GLU A 166 23.30 -13.18 8.35
CA GLU A 166 22.32 -13.69 7.38
C GLU A 166 21.23 -14.53 8.08
N GLY A 167 19.97 -14.29 7.72
CA GLY A 167 18.82 -14.95 8.32
C GLY A 167 18.36 -14.39 9.67
N ILE A 168 19.06 -13.39 10.22
CA ILE A 168 18.63 -12.66 11.41
C ILE A 168 17.97 -11.36 10.98
N LEU A 169 16.80 -11.07 11.56
CA LEU A 169 16.13 -9.79 11.37
C LEU A 169 16.81 -8.73 12.23
N PRO A 170 17.25 -7.61 11.65
CA PRO A 170 17.77 -6.47 12.41
C PRO A 170 16.69 -5.83 13.29
N GLU A 171 17.14 -5.31 14.42
CA GLU A 171 16.32 -4.47 15.29
C GLU A 171 16.47 -3.02 14.87
N TYR A 172 15.37 -2.40 14.43
CA TYR A 172 15.37 -1.07 13.80
C TYR A 172 15.02 0.09 14.75
N GLY A 173 14.88 -0.21 16.05
CA GLY A 173 14.48 0.76 17.06
C GLY A 173 13.00 1.16 16.98
N PRO A 174 12.47 1.81 18.03
CA PRO A 174 11.04 2.08 18.16
C PRO A 174 10.51 3.15 17.20
N ASN A 175 11.37 4.06 16.70
CA ASN A 175 10.94 5.15 15.83
C ASN A 175 10.76 4.73 14.37
N PHE A 176 11.32 3.60 13.93
CA PHE A 176 11.32 3.21 12.53
C PHE A 176 10.05 2.42 12.16
N GLY A 177 9.23 3.00 11.26
CA GLY A 177 8.00 2.39 10.75
C GLY A 177 8.14 1.70 9.39
N GLY A 178 9.24 1.94 8.68
CA GLY A 178 9.55 1.32 7.40
C GLY A 178 10.07 2.31 6.36
N ILE A 179 10.68 1.77 5.30
CA ILE A 179 11.13 2.55 4.15
C ILE A 179 10.84 1.77 2.87
N TRP A 180 10.36 2.46 1.84
CA TRP A 180 10.11 1.85 0.53
C TRP A 180 10.21 2.90 -0.57
N GLN A 181 10.28 2.45 -1.82
CA GLN A 181 10.18 3.32 -2.97
C GLN A 181 8.75 3.31 -3.53
N ASP A 182 8.12 4.48 -3.64
CA ASP A 182 6.80 4.62 -4.23
C ASP A 182 6.90 4.84 -5.74
N GLN A 183 6.65 3.78 -6.51
CA GLN A 183 6.70 3.79 -7.97
C GLN A 183 5.60 4.64 -8.63
N LEU A 184 4.61 5.10 -7.87
CA LEU A 184 3.49 5.90 -8.36
C LEU A 184 3.51 7.36 -7.86
N ASP A 185 4.47 7.72 -7.02
CA ASP A 185 4.71 9.09 -6.54
C ASP A 185 6.12 9.56 -6.94
N GLY A 186 6.40 9.54 -8.24
CA GLY A 186 7.66 10.00 -8.82
C GLY A 186 8.87 9.11 -8.46
N GLY A 187 8.65 7.86 -8.05
CA GLY A 187 9.73 6.96 -7.64
C GLY A 187 10.47 7.45 -6.39
N ARG A 188 9.79 8.24 -5.55
CA ARG A 188 10.34 8.79 -4.31
C ARG A 188 10.60 7.69 -3.30
N ILE A 189 11.59 7.91 -2.44
CA ILE A 189 11.72 7.14 -1.22
C ILE A 189 10.73 7.68 -0.20
N VAL A 190 9.91 6.79 0.35
CA VAL A 190 9.02 7.07 1.45
C VAL A 190 9.61 6.48 2.72
N LEU A 191 9.88 7.36 3.68
CA LEU A 191 10.28 6.99 5.03
C LEU A 191 9.07 7.13 5.95
N SER A 192 8.80 6.08 6.73
CA SER A 192 7.77 6.09 7.74
C SER A 192 8.40 5.99 9.12
N VAL A 193 8.07 6.93 10.00
CA VAL A 193 8.63 7.03 11.37
C VAL A 193 7.55 7.44 12.37
N LEU A 194 7.73 7.18 13.65
CA LEU A 194 6.79 7.64 14.69
C LEU A 194 6.93 9.13 14.99
N ASP A 195 8.14 9.67 14.91
CA ASP A 195 8.47 11.06 15.17
C ASP A 195 9.55 11.53 14.18
N ALA A 196 9.15 12.38 13.23
CA ALA A 196 10.06 12.91 12.21
C ALA A 196 11.06 13.94 12.77
N SER A 197 10.81 14.53 13.94
CA SER A 197 11.70 15.54 14.55
C SER A 197 13.02 14.95 15.05
N THR A 198 13.05 13.64 15.29
CA THR A 198 14.24 12.90 15.73
C THR A 198 15.13 12.45 14.57
N VAL A 199 14.73 12.72 13.32
CA VAL A 199 15.42 12.26 12.12
C VAL A 199 16.15 13.42 11.44
N ASP A 200 17.41 13.22 11.06
CA ASP A 200 18.17 14.20 10.26
C ASP A 200 17.71 14.15 8.79
N LEU A 201 16.61 14.84 8.50
CA LEU A 201 16.01 14.89 7.16
C LEU A 201 16.95 15.48 6.10
N ASP A 202 17.86 16.36 6.49
CA ASP A 202 18.83 16.95 5.58
C ASP A 202 19.92 15.95 5.19
N ALA A 203 20.38 15.10 6.13
CA ALA A 203 21.26 13.98 5.81
C ALA A 203 20.60 12.98 4.87
N LEU A 204 19.34 12.60 5.15
CA LEU A 204 18.60 11.69 4.28
C LEU A 204 18.38 12.28 2.87
N ALA A 205 18.03 13.55 2.78
CA ALA A 205 17.88 14.25 1.50
C ALA A 205 19.20 14.26 0.71
N ARG A 206 20.36 14.45 1.36
CA ARG A 206 21.67 14.33 0.70
C ARG A 206 21.90 12.91 0.16
N ILE A 207 21.55 11.88 0.93
CA ILE A 207 21.66 10.48 0.50
C ILE A 207 20.83 10.26 -0.77
N VAL A 208 19.55 10.66 -0.81
CA VAL A 208 18.69 10.46 -1.99
C VAL A 208 18.90 11.46 -3.14
N GLY A 209 19.82 12.42 -2.98
CA GLY A 209 20.11 13.42 -4.03
C GLY A 209 19.11 14.59 -4.11
N GLY A 210 18.38 14.86 -3.03
CA GLY A 210 17.53 16.06 -2.87
C GLY A 210 16.20 15.78 -2.16
N GLN A 211 15.62 16.81 -1.56
CA GLN A 211 14.35 16.71 -0.82
C GLN A 211 13.19 16.26 -1.70
N GLN A 212 13.21 16.57 -3.00
CA GLN A 212 12.16 16.14 -3.95
C GLN A 212 12.06 14.62 -4.13
N HIS A 213 13.08 13.87 -3.68
CA HIS A 213 13.14 12.40 -3.76
C HIS A 213 12.83 11.72 -2.42
N LEU A 214 12.58 12.48 -1.36
CA LEU A 214 12.25 11.97 -0.03
C LEU A 214 10.85 12.44 0.37
N ARG A 215 10.04 11.51 0.87
CA ARG A 215 8.77 11.79 1.52
C ARG A 215 8.79 11.17 2.91
N VAL A 216 8.43 11.94 3.92
CA VAL A 216 8.32 11.43 5.29
C VAL A 216 6.85 11.35 5.69
N ILE A 217 6.47 10.21 6.23
CA ILE A 217 5.14 9.94 6.78
C ILE A 217 5.33 9.66 8.27
N GLU A 218 4.85 10.57 9.09
CA GLU A 218 4.78 10.34 10.53
C GLU A 218 3.60 9.39 10.81
N GLN A 219 3.91 8.22 11.35
CA GLN A 219 2.92 7.22 11.72
C GLN A 219 2.30 7.62 13.05
N HIS A 220 0.98 7.51 13.11
CA HIS A 220 0.28 7.49 14.37
C HIS A 220 0.45 6.12 15.03
N PHE A 221 0.45 6.09 16.36
CA PHE A 221 0.53 4.84 17.11
C PHE A 221 -0.54 3.85 16.66
N THR A 222 -0.11 2.60 16.43
CA THR A 222 -1.03 1.50 16.15
C THR A 222 -1.94 1.25 17.35
N TYR A 223 -3.09 0.61 17.13
CA TYR A 223 -3.97 0.20 18.22
C TYR A 223 -3.23 -0.62 19.28
N ASN A 224 -2.39 -1.57 18.87
CA ASN A 224 -1.65 -2.43 19.80
C ASN A 224 -0.60 -1.66 20.62
N GLN A 225 0.03 -0.64 20.03
CA GLN A 225 0.93 0.27 20.76
C GLN A 225 0.15 1.09 21.78
N ILE A 226 -0.95 1.72 21.37
CA ILE A 226 -1.84 2.47 22.26
C ILE A 226 -2.34 1.59 23.42
N GLU A 227 -2.75 0.34 23.15
CA GLU A 227 -3.17 -0.60 24.19
C GLU A 227 -2.03 -1.07 25.11
N THR A 228 -0.79 -1.09 24.61
CA THR A 228 0.38 -1.42 25.43
C THR A 228 0.75 -0.26 26.34
N TYR A 229 0.80 0.97 25.80
CA TYR A 229 1.02 2.17 26.58
C TYR A 229 -0.08 2.38 27.62
N ARG A 230 -1.35 2.17 27.24
CA ARG A 230 -2.50 2.24 28.16
C ARG A 230 -2.33 1.28 29.34
N ARG A 231 -1.97 0.03 29.08
CA ARG A 231 -1.71 -0.97 30.14
C ARG A 231 -0.54 -0.58 31.03
N GLN A 232 0.52 -0.03 30.47
CA GLN A 232 1.67 0.43 31.24
C GLN A 232 1.31 1.61 32.16
N LEU A 233 0.65 2.64 31.62
CA LEU A 233 0.19 3.80 32.40
C LEU A 233 -0.80 3.37 33.49
N HIS A 234 -1.71 2.44 33.21
CA HIS A 234 -2.59 1.87 34.23
C HIS A 234 -1.80 1.20 35.37
N ALA A 235 -0.79 0.38 35.05
CA ALA A 235 0.02 -0.31 36.06
C ALA A 235 0.83 0.68 36.93
N GLU A 236 1.28 1.79 36.35
CA GLU A 236 1.95 2.86 37.10
C GLU A 236 0.97 3.58 38.04
N LEU A 237 -0.22 3.95 37.57
CA LEU A 237 -1.27 4.55 38.42
C LEU A 237 -1.74 3.61 39.54
N ASP A 238 -1.87 2.31 39.26
CA ASP A 238 -2.14 1.27 40.27
C ASP A 238 -1.09 1.27 41.37
N THR A 239 0.19 1.39 41.00
CA THR A 239 1.31 1.37 41.95
C THR A 239 1.32 2.63 42.83
N ILE A 240 0.92 3.77 42.27
CA ILE A 240 0.82 5.04 42.99
C ILE A 240 -0.43 5.09 43.90
N GLY A 241 -1.44 4.26 43.62
CA GLY A 241 -2.70 4.22 44.37
C GLY A 241 -3.66 5.37 44.00
N MET A 242 -3.62 5.83 42.74
CA MET A 242 -4.52 6.87 42.23
C MET A 242 -5.77 6.26 41.58
N ASP A 243 -6.92 6.85 41.90
CA ASP A 243 -8.14 6.68 41.10
C ASP A 243 -7.91 7.24 39.69
N ARG A 244 -8.36 6.49 38.68
CA ARG A 244 -7.88 6.66 37.32
C ARG A 244 -8.96 6.51 36.27
N ASP A 245 -8.75 7.20 35.17
CA ASP A 245 -9.27 6.81 33.87
C ASP A 245 -8.25 7.10 32.76
N ILE A 246 -8.15 6.20 31.79
CA ILE A 246 -7.27 6.37 30.63
C ILE A 246 -8.08 6.06 29.38
N GLU A 247 -8.39 7.10 28.62
CA GLU A 247 -9.16 6.99 27.39
C GLU A 247 -8.27 7.14 26.16
N ALA A 248 -8.49 6.30 25.14
CA ALA A 248 -7.88 6.47 23.84
C ALA A 248 -8.68 7.48 23.01
N VAL A 249 -8.16 8.70 22.88
CA VAL A 249 -8.80 9.79 22.15
C VAL A 249 -8.15 9.95 20.77
N ARG A 250 -8.96 10.24 19.75
CA ARG A 250 -8.45 10.56 18.41
C ARG A 250 -8.21 12.08 18.31
N SER A 251 -6.95 12.46 18.22
CA SER A 251 -6.49 13.83 17.94
C SER A 251 -6.19 14.05 16.45
N ASP A 252 -5.88 15.30 16.09
CA ASP A 252 -5.30 15.68 14.80
C ASP A 252 -3.92 15.05 14.55
N ARG A 253 -3.22 14.69 15.62
CA ARG A 253 -1.95 13.93 15.62
C ARG A 253 -2.14 12.42 15.80
N GLY A 254 -3.35 11.91 15.57
CA GLY A 254 -3.66 10.47 15.64
C GLY A 254 -4.27 10.03 16.96
N ARG A 255 -4.33 8.72 17.19
CA ARG A 255 -4.84 8.17 18.45
C ARG A 255 -3.80 8.35 19.55
N LEU A 256 -4.21 8.91 20.66
CA LEU A 256 -3.40 9.24 21.82
C LEU A 256 -4.15 8.82 23.09
N LEU A 257 -3.48 8.85 24.24
CA LEU A 257 -4.04 8.51 25.55
C LEU A 257 -4.26 9.77 26.39
N GLU A 258 -5.49 10.04 26.76
CA GLU A 258 -5.80 11.01 27.80
C GLU A 258 -5.74 10.31 29.15
N VAL A 259 -4.81 10.70 30.00
CA VAL A 259 -4.69 10.19 31.38
C VAL A 259 -5.38 11.17 32.31
N ARG A 260 -6.54 10.78 32.83
CA ARG A 260 -7.34 11.60 33.74
C ARG A 260 -7.09 11.18 35.19
N VAL A 261 -6.61 12.11 36.00
CA VAL A 261 -6.33 11.91 37.42
C VAL A 261 -6.88 13.06 38.25
N THR A 262 -7.26 12.79 39.50
CA THR A 262 -7.84 13.80 40.40
C THR A 262 -6.84 14.83 40.90
N ASP A 263 -5.54 14.51 40.89
CA ASP A 263 -4.47 15.40 41.36
C ASP A 263 -3.17 15.12 40.58
N PRO A 264 -2.96 15.79 39.43
CA PRO A 264 -1.77 15.60 38.61
C PRO A 264 -0.44 15.90 39.32
N GLU A 265 -0.43 16.79 40.33
CA GLU A 265 0.79 17.18 41.04
C GLU A 265 1.37 16.03 41.89
N LYS A 266 0.54 15.02 42.20
CA LYS A 266 0.97 13.82 42.92
C LYS A 266 1.58 12.75 42.02
N LEU A 267 1.58 12.93 40.70
CA LEU A 267 2.29 12.00 39.80
C LEU A 267 3.80 12.16 39.99
N PRO A 268 4.54 11.05 40.14
CA PRO A 268 6.00 11.12 40.20
C PRO A 268 6.54 11.65 38.86
N GLU A 269 7.70 12.32 38.88
CA GLU A 269 8.38 12.76 37.65
C GLU A 269 8.71 11.60 36.69
N SER A 270 8.76 10.37 37.20
CA SER A 270 8.97 9.15 36.42
C SER A 270 7.68 8.59 35.78
N PHE A 271 6.53 9.22 35.98
CA PHE A 271 5.27 8.73 35.40
C PHE A 271 5.31 8.78 33.88
N GLY A 272 4.90 7.68 33.24
CA GLY A 272 4.96 7.51 31.79
C GLY A 272 6.36 7.15 31.28
N GLN A 273 7.31 6.83 32.17
CA GLN A 273 8.65 6.42 31.74
C GLN A 273 8.59 5.16 30.86
N GLY A 274 8.95 5.31 29.58
CA GLY A 274 8.87 4.23 28.58
C GLY A 274 7.63 4.30 27.68
N VAL A 275 6.75 5.27 27.91
CA VAL A 275 5.71 5.70 26.96
C VAL A 275 6.21 6.96 26.26
N PRO A 276 6.11 7.08 24.92
CA PRO A 276 6.49 8.30 24.22
C PRO A 276 5.68 9.50 24.73
N ASP A 277 6.33 10.65 24.95
CA ASP A 277 5.66 11.89 25.40
C ASP A 277 4.57 12.36 24.43
N THR A 278 4.68 11.96 23.17
CA THR A 278 3.66 12.23 22.14
C THR A 278 2.47 11.29 22.22
N ALA A 279 2.52 10.18 22.98
CA ALA A 279 1.48 9.17 23.06
C ALA A 279 0.40 9.47 24.09
N PHE A 280 0.67 10.33 25.08
CA PHE A 280 -0.29 10.66 26.12
C PHE A 280 -0.17 12.10 26.62
N TRP A 281 -1.21 12.57 27.29
CA TRP A 281 -1.15 13.77 28.13
C TRP A 281 -1.96 13.56 29.40
N VAL A 282 -1.66 14.32 30.44
CA VAL A 282 -2.36 14.25 31.72
C VAL A 282 -3.35 15.40 31.84
N VAL A 283 -4.57 15.11 32.29
CA VAL A 283 -5.59 16.10 32.61
C VAL A 283 -6.09 15.91 34.04
N GLU A 284 -6.40 17.03 34.70
CA GLU A 284 -7.08 17.01 35.99
C GLU A 284 -8.57 16.70 35.79
N GLY A 285 -9.10 15.74 36.52
CA GLY A 285 -10.53 15.45 36.55
C GLY A 285 -10.89 14.14 37.25
N GLU A 286 -12.18 13.99 37.54
CA GLU A 286 -12.74 12.75 38.05
C GLU A 286 -12.67 11.64 36.99
N PRO A 287 -12.46 10.37 37.37
CA PRO A 287 -12.56 9.23 36.45
C PRO A 287 -13.88 9.27 35.68
N LEU A 288 -13.89 8.92 34.39
CA LEU A 288 -15.18 8.78 33.71
C LEU A 288 -15.95 7.67 34.41
N VAL A 289 -17.18 7.99 34.80
CA VAL A 289 -18.11 6.98 35.25
C VAL A 289 -18.35 6.07 34.05
N GLU A 290 -17.95 4.80 34.12
CA GLU A 290 -18.45 3.79 33.18
C GLU A 290 -19.98 3.91 33.21
N LEU A 291 -20.54 4.54 32.18
CA LEU A 291 -21.97 4.43 31.91
C LEU A 291 -22.16 2.95 31.66
N GLY A 292 -22.62 2.23 32.70
CA GLY A 292 -22.83 0.79 32.64
C GLY A 292 -23.49 0.47 31.33
N ALA A 293 -22.97 -0.56 30.64
CA ALA A 293 -23.46 -0.96 29.33
C ALA A 293 -24.98 -0.88 29.34
N PRO A 294 -25.65 -0.22 28.37
CA PRO A 294 -27.10 0.01 28.42
C PRO A 294 -27.93 -1.28 28.56
N ALA A 295 -27.29 -2.46 28.45
CA ALA A 295 -27.86 -3.77 28.73
C ALA A 295 -27.87 -4.21 30.21
N SER A 296 -27.17 -3.56 31.16
CA SER A 296 -26.99 -4.08 32.53
C SER A 296 -27.99 -3.55 33.58
N THR A 297 -28.96 -2.72 33.20
CA THR A 297 -30.03 -2.25 34.10
C THR A 297 -31.35 -2.11 33.36
N HIS A 298 -31.88 -3.24 32.89
CA HIS A 298 -33.31 -3.34 32.59
C HIS A 298 -34.01 -4.13 33.69
N SER A 299 -34.77 -3.40 34.52
CA SER A 299 -35.95 -3.92 35.20
C SER A 299 -36.76 -4.78 34.22
N LEU A 300 -37.10 -6.01 34.62
CA LEU A 300 -37.81 -7.03 33.84
C LEU A 300 -39.22 -6.63 33.35
N THR A 301 -39.63 -5.37 33.50
CA THR A 301 -41.01 -4.92 33.28
C THR A 301 -41.22 -3.93 32.14
N ASP A 302 -40.18 -3.33 31.56
CA ASP A 302 -40.35 -2.32 30.50
C ASP A 302 -39.46 -2.61 29.30
N GLN A 303 -39.88 -3.56 28.46
CA GLN A 303 -39.46 -3.62 27.06
C GLN A 303 -40.64 -3.19 26.18
N GLN A 304 -40.54 -2.02 25.55
CA GLN A 304 -41.17 -1.82 24.25
C GLN A 304 -40.20 -2.32 23.16
N PRO A 305 -40.62 -3.22 22.27
CA PRO A 305 -39.81 -3.63 21.14
C PRO A 305 -39.82 -2.52 20.09
N GLY A 306 -38.69 -1.83 19.93
CA GLY A 306 -38.46 -0.91 18.83
C GLY A 306 -37.68 0.34 19.21
N LEU A 307 -36.40 0.36 18.79
CA LEU A 307 -35.51 1.53 18.65
C LEU A 307 -35.05 2.25 19.95
N ARG A 308 -33.72 2.33 20.12
CA ARG A 308 -32.93 3.45 19.56
C ARG A 308 -31.45 3.11 19.42
N VAL A 309 -30.93 3.65 18.32
CA VAL A 309 -29.55 3.61 17.81
C VAL A 309 -28.76 4.78 18.43
N SER A 310 -27.50 4.55 18.77
CA SER A 310 -26.51 5.62 18.94
C SER A 310 -25.42 5.46 17.88
N VAL A 311 -25.18 6.55 17.16
CA VAL A 311 -24.34 6.66 15.96
C VAL A 311 -22.88 6.50 16.34
N LEU A 312 -22.24 5.44 15.86
CA LEU A 312 -20.80 5.42 15.66
C LEU A 312 -20.57 5.87 14.21
N GLU A 313 -19.98 7.04 13.98
CA GLU A 313 -19.47 7.41 12.66
C GLU A 313 -18.29 6.48 12.32
N ILE A 314 -18.63 5.32 11.74
CA ILE A 314 -17.69 4.47 11.02
C ILE A 314 -17.62 5.06 9.62
N PHE A 315 -16.58 5.85 9.34
CA PHE A 315 -16.17 6.05 7.95
C PHE A 315 -15.52 4.76 7.47
N GLU A 316 -16.32 3.93 6.78
CA GLU A 316 -15.79 2.94 5.85
C GLU A 316 -14.94 3.66 4.81
N SER A 317 -13.71 3.21 4.65
CA SER A 317 -12.90 3.50 3.48
C SER A 317 -13.60 2.91 2.24
N VAL A 318 -14.41 3.71 1.56
CA VAL A 318 -14.93 3.37 0.24
C VAL A 318 -13.76 3.46 -0.75
N SER A 319 -13.23 2.29 -1.13
CA SER A 319 -12.38 2.19 -2.30
C SER A 319 -13.26 2.36 -3.55
N TRP A 320 -13.11 3.48 -4.25
CA TRP A 320 -13.69 3.66 -5.58
C TRP A 320 -12.78 2.96 -6.61
N ARG A 321 -13.23 1.84 -7.17
CA ARG A 321 -12.82 1.43 -8.52
C ARG A 321 -14.07 1.30 -9.38
N GLN A 322 -14.19 2.21 -10.33
CA GLN A 322 -15.17 2.16 -11.40
C GLN A 322 -14.93 0.92 -12.27
N GLY A 323 -15.98 0.14 -12.46
CA GLY A 323 -16.10 -0.88 -13.50
C GLY A 323 -17.58 -1.15 -13.72
N ARG A 324 -18.10 -0.70 -14.86
CA ARG A 324 -19.49 -0.91 -15.30
C ARG A 324 -19.79 -2.41 -15.39
N VAL A 325 -20.90 -2.87 -14.82
CA VAL A 325 -21.53 -4.16 -15.12
C VAL A 325 -22.91 -3.87 -15.73
N PRO A 326 -23.37 -4.61 -16.76
CA PRO A 326 -24.51 -4.23 -17.57
C PRO A 326 -25.85 -4.46 -16.86
N VAL A 327 -26.84 -3.71 -17.32
CA VAL A 327 -28.26 -3.83 -16.99
C VAL A 327 -28.80 -5.21 -17.36
N GLY A 328 -29.42 -5.91 -16.41
CA GLY A 328 -30.35 -7.00 -16.70
C GLY A 328 -30.39 -8.15 -15.69
N ALA A 329 -31.17 -8.00 -14.61
CA ALA A 329 -32.02 -9.04 -14.01
C ALA A 329 -32.66 -8.52 -12.71
N LEU A 330 -33.87 -7.97 -12.83
CA LEU A 330 -34.79 -7.75 -11.72
C LEU A 330 -35.29 -9.10 -11.19
N GLY A 331 -35.25 -9.28 -9.87
CA GLY A 331 -35.88 -10.41 -9.17
C GLY A 331 -36.11 -10.06 -7.71
N ALA A 332 -37.38 -9.91 -7.35
CA ALA A 332 -37.91 -9.35 -6.11
C ALA A 332 -37.59 -10.17 -4.83
N LEU A 333 -37.52 -9.49 -3.69
CA LEU A 333 -38.05 -10.05 -2.43
C LEU A 333 -38.88 -9.00 -1.68
N THR A 334 -40.13 -9.37 -1.48
CA THR A 334 -41.24 -8.61 -0.92
C THR A 334 -41.16 -8.52 0.60
N VAL A 335 -41.40 -7.32 1.14
CA VAL A 335 -41.67 -7.10 2.58
C VAL A 335 -43.13 -7.41 2.84
N ILE A 336 -43.42 -8.36 3.73
CA ILE A 336 -44.75 -8.59 4.30
C ILE A 336 -44.70 -8.22 5.79
N PRO A 337 -45.44 -7.20 6.25
CA PRO A 337 -45.59 -6.93 7.67
C PRO A 337 -46.66 -7.86 8.24
N GLN A 338 -46.33 -8.64 9.28
CA GLN A 338 -47.34 -9.32 10.09
C GLN A 338 -47.60 -8.50 11.36
N VAL A 339 -48.80 -7.92 11.37
CA VAL A 339 -49.49 -7.38 12.54
C VAL A 339 -49.91 -8.56 13.41
N CYS A 340 -49.58 -8.53 14.71
CA CYS A 340 -50.34 -9.25 15.72
C CYS A 340 -50.75 -8.28 16.82
N THR A 341 -52.07 -8.16 16.93
CA THR A 341 -52.84 -7.53 18.01
C THR A 341 -52.90 -8.43 19.25
N THR A 342 -52.99 -7.75 20.40
CA THR A 342 -53.21 -8.18 21.80
C THR A 342 -52.17 -9.06 22.46
#